data_AF-A0A661P524-F1
#
_entry.id   AF-A0A661P524-F1
#
_cell.length_a   1.000
_cell.length_b   1.000
_cell.length_c   1.000
_cell.angle_alpha   90.00
_cell.angle_beta   90.00
_cell.angle_gamma   90.00
#
_symmetry.space_group_name_H-M   'P 1'
#
loop_
_entity.id
_entity.type
_entity.pdbx_description
1 polymer ?
#
loop_
_entity_poly.entity_id
_entity_poly.type
_entity_poly.pdbx_seq_one_letter_code
_entity_poly.pdbx_strand_id
1 'polypeptide(L)'
;MQPIRSLSAVTSSMALLAGCGTADLPIDFGESGQGGGETPSLQRAPQGETVPDLGLDLTCKSAADCPGPDTDCAYRVCEDGICDIRLPQVATPCGGGNQVCNGSGVCLGVPGAKCGSAKDCLIPNCANSVCCDSPCVGGCNRCDQADAPGVCSPAKIGSNPDGTCGVGICDGAGSCLTGDYLWSKGFAAPGVQRISVAAVDGNGHILVAGSFTESIDLGGGALDCAGGSDGFVAKLDANGNHMWSMRFGTWGYQEVTDLAVDSDDSLVVTGFFTGTVQFGAADGAGTLTSQGSDDVFVARIAADGTPKWSRALGDAGIEQATSVAVEPSGNVAVAGVAIHLLPAGSPNEMGEKSDKDSAQVESFVATFSASGTPLWTRRVYGPDHQLVESIAYDSLGNLLVAGQFQTQLHLGDALLDGADLDFDGFLAKLGPLGEVMFLERFGAEGDETVAALAVDSQDNIVVTGAFAGSFEIGGSSIMSQGLTDVFVAKIDAAGVLSWLHGYGDTAHQRARDIAITPLDHVVVVGDFLGAINLGGAPLDAVDGSKAFVLKLRGDGHHAWSTSLGGSGSQIGATVAATPDGGVVLAGAFSGTAIAGNETLVNEGALDAFAIALTR
;
A
#
# COMPACT_ATOMS: atom_id res chain seq x y z
N MET A 1 10.46 -30.50 33.65
CA MET A 1 9.22 -29.73 33.93
C MET A 1 9.60 -28.31 34.32
N GLN A 2 9.72 -27.45 33.33
CA GLN A 2 9.79 -25.99 33.43
C GLN A 2 8.89 -25.46 32.30
N PRO A 3 8.12 -24.38 32.50
CA PRO A 3 7.16 -23.89 31.52
C PRO A 3 7.87 -23.15 30.38
N ILE A 4 7.32 -23.37 29.19
CA ILE A 4 7.70 -22.83 27.89
C ILE A 4 7.71 -21.30 27.96
N ARG A 5 8.87 -20.69 27.70
CA ARG A 5 9.01 -19.28 27.34
C ARG A 5 9.00 -19.21 25.80
N SER A 6 8.45 -18.10 25.30
CA SER A 6 8.36 -17.62 23.91
C SER A 6 7.35 -18.28 22.96
N LEU A 7 6.08 -17.84 23.08
CA LEU A 7 5.15 -17.61 21.95
C LEU A 7 5.33 -16.16 21.39
N SER A 8 6.50 -15.55 21.63
CA SER A 8 6.76 -14.12 21.37
C SER A 8 7.00 -13.80 19.88
N ALA A 9 7.12 -14.80 19.01
CA ALA A 9 7.45 -14.60 17.60
C ALA A 9 6.21 -14.48 16.69
N VAL A 10 5.05 -15.02 17.09
CA VAL A 10 3.80 -14.97 16.29
C VAL A 10 2.86 -13.83 16.69
N THR A 11 3.14 -13.14 17.80
CA THR A 11 2.31 -11.99 18.23
C THR A 11 3.17 -10.88 18.81
N SER A 12 3.45 -9.84 18.01
CA SER A 12 3.52 -8.49 18.57
C SER A 12 2.09 -8.00 18.81
N SER A 13 1.41 -8.70 19.72
CA SER A 13 0.11 -8.36 20.31
C SER A 13 0.11 -8.93 21.72
N MET A 14 0.85 -8.27 22.62
CA MET A 14 0.53 -8.37 24.03
C MET A 14 -0.89 -7.81 24.19
N ALA A 15 -1.89 -8.71 24.23
CA ALA A 15 -3.23 -8.38 24.65
C ALA A 15 -3.15 -7.92 26.11
N LEU A 16 -3.43 -6.63 26.33
CA LEU A 16 -3.85 -6.19 27.66
C LEU A 16 -5.21 -6.85 27.90
N LEU A 17 -5.23 -7.89 28.74
CA LEU A 17 -6.43 -8.61 29.15
C LEU A 17 -7.32 -7.71 30.00
N ALA A 18 -8.28 -7.05 29.37
CA ALA A 18 -9.48 -6.52 30.01
C ALA A 18 -10.70 -7.19 29.37
N GLY A 19 -11.32 -8.13 30.09
CA GLY A 19 -12.57 -8.76 29.67
C GLY A 19 -13.76 -7.82 29.91
N CYS A 20 -14.79 -7.96 29.08
CA CYS A 20 -15.96 -7.09 29.05
C CYS A 20 -16.69 -7.02 30.40
N GLY A 21 -16.75 -5.83 31.00
CA GLY A 21 -17.48 -5.53 32.23
C GLY A 21 -18.03 -4.10 32.22
N THR A 22 -19.33 -3.96 32.44
CA THR A 22 -20.17 -2.77 32.21
C THR A 22 -20.03 -1.64 33.24
N ALA A 23 -20.06 -0.36 32.82
CA ALA A 23 -20.92 0.68 33.43
C ALA A 23 -20.82 2.10 32.79
N ASP A 24 -22.02 2.65 32.51
CA ASP A 24 -22.56 4.00 32.74
C ASP A 24 -22.04 5.30 32.06
N LEU A 25 -23.02 5.97 31.44
CA LEU A 25 -23.04 7.28 30.76
C LEU A 25 -22.85 8.48 31.73
N PRO A 26 -22.49 9.66 31.17
CA PRO A 26 -23.40 10.80 31.32
C PRO A 26 -23.52 11.72 30.08
N ILE A 27 -24.56 12.57 30.15
CA ILE A 27 -25.18 13.38 29.10
C ILE A 27 -24.82 14.89 29.27
N ASP A 28 -24.50 15.52 28.14
CA ASP A 28 -24.80 16.88 27.61
C ASP A 28 -24.46 18.18 28.37
N PHE A 29 -23.90 19.14 27.63
CA PHE A 29 -24.21 20.58 27.69
C PHE A 29 -23.88 21.30 26.36
N GLY A 30 -24.91 21.84 25.70
CA GLY A 30 -25.12 23.30 25.64
C GLY A 30 -24.52 24.11 24.47
N GLU A 31 -25.42 24.74 23.69
CA GLU A 31 -25.22 25.51 22.46
C GLU A 31 -24.52 26.89 22.57
N SER A 32 -24.09 27.36 21.38
CA SER A 32 -24.35 28.69 20.77
C SER A 32 -23.23 29.75 20.75
N GLY A 33 -23.06 30.38 19.59
CA GLY A 33 -22.33 31.64 19.42
C GLY A 33 -22.06 32.02 17.95
N GLN A 34 -22.86 32.93 17.39
CA GLN A 34 -22.78 33.51 16.05
C GLN A 34 -21.73 34.65 15.88
N GLY A 35 -21.39 34.95 14.62
CA GLY A 35 -20.88 36.26 14.13
C GLY A 35 -19.63 36.12 13.25
N GLY A 36 -19.47 36.68 12.05
CA GLY A 36 -20.22 37.65 11.26
C GLY A 36 -19.26 38.60 10.52
N GLY A 37 -19.35 38.71 9.18
CA GLY A 37 -18.80 39.74 8.23
C GLY A 37 -17.29 40.04 8.25
N GLU A 38 -16.62 40.57 7.22
CA GLU A 38 -16.99 41.22 5.95
C GLU A 38 -15.85 41.06 4.90
N THR A 39 -16.18 41.31 3.62
CA THR A 39 -15.25 41.35 2.46
C THR A 39 -14.99 42.80 2.03
N PRO A 40 -13.80 43.16 1.49
CA PRO A 40 -13.60 44.46 0.86
C PRO A 40 -13.68 44.41 -0.67
N SER A 41 -14.39 45.39 -1.22
CA SER A 41 -14.68 45.66 -2.62
C SER A 41 -13.50 46.27 -3.40
N LEU A 42 -13.31 45.83 -4.65
CA LEU A 42 -12.38 46.35 -5.65
C LEU A 42 -12.91 47.62 -6.35
N GLN A 43 -12.11 48.68 -6.40
CA GLN A 43 -12.37 49.89 -7.17
C GLN A 43 -11.96 49.73 -8.65
N ARG A 44 -12.81 50.27 -9.54
CA ARG A 44 -12.69 50.27 -10.99
C ARG A 44 -12.07 51.60 -11.46
N ALA A 45 -11.05 51.55 -12.30
CA ALA A 45 -10.49 52.72 -13.00
C ALA A 45 -11.17 52.91 -14.38
N PRO A 46 -11.33 54.16 -14.88
CA PRO A 46 -12.02 54.43 -16.15
C PRO A 46 -11.10 54.28 -17.37
N GLN A 47 -11.71 53.90 -18.48
CA GLN A 47 -11.15 53.90 -19.83
C GLN A 47 -11.12 55.31 -20.44
N GLY A 48 -10.17 55.52 -21.36
CA GLY A 48 -10.32 56.47 -22.46
C GLY A 48 -9.16 57.45 -22.60
N GLU A 49 -8.10 57.05 -23.32
CA GLU A 49 -7.18 58.00 -23.93
C GLU A 49 -7.08 57.73 -25.43
N THR A 50 -7.34 58.80 -26.19
CA THR A 50 -7.24 58.93 -27.64
C THR A 50 -5.78 58.95 -28.09
N VAL A 51 -5.47 58.24 -29.17
CA VAL A 51 -4.15 58.23 -29.83
C VAL A 51 -3.82 59.64 -30.37
N PRO A 52 -2.64 60.22 -30.10
CA PRO A 52 -2.21 61.45 -30.76
C PRO A 52 -1.73 61.14 -32.18
N ASP A 53 -2.20 61.94 -33.13
CA ASP A 53 -1.71 61.99 -34.51
C ASP A 53 -0.25 62.50 -34.51
N LEU A 54 0.70 61.60 -34.74
CA LEU A 54 2.12 61.91 -34.84
C LEU A 54 2.43 62.32 -36.29
N GLY A 55 2.48 63.62 -36.56
CA GLY A 55 2.93 64.19 -37.83
C GLY A 55 4.40 63.86 -38.15
N LEU A 56 4.65 62.63 -38.57
CA LEU A 56 5.94 62.15 -39.05
C LEU A 56 6.06 62.46 -40.54
N ASP A 57 7.05 63.29 -40.90
CA ASP A 57 7.46 63.49 -42.28
C ASP A 57 8.06 62.17 -42.79
N LEU A 58 7.31 61.44 -43.64
CA LEU A 58 7.66 60.10 -44.14
C LEU A 58 8.61 60.15 -45.35
N THR A 59 9.29 61.27 -45.59
CA THR A 59 10.19 61.43 -46.74
C THR A 59 11.63 61.05 -46.40
N CYS A 60 12.30 60.28 -47.27
CA CYS A 60 13.65 59.73 -47.01
C CYS A 60 14.57 59.76 -48.22
N LYS A 61 15.89 59.68 -47.97
CA LYS A 61 16.91 59.46 -49.01
C LYS A 61 17.57 58.09 -48.89
N SER A 62 17.48 57.47 -47.72
CA SER A 62 17.97 56.14 -47.39
C SER A 62 17.12 55.53 -46.26
N ALA A 63 17.19 54.21 -46.10
CA ALA A 63 16.47 53.50 -45.02
C ALA A 63 16.82 54.02 -43.61
N ALA A 64 18.02 54.58 -43.43
CA ALA A 64 18.47 55.14 -42.15
C ALA A 64 17.71 56.42 -41.75
N ASP A 65 17.12 57.13 -42.73
CA ASP A 65 16.35 58.35 -42.49
C ASP A 65 14.93 58.06 -41.99
N CYS A 66 14.51 56.79 -42.02
CA CYS A 66 13.14 56.40 -41.68
C CYS A 66 12.92 56.18 -40.18
N PRO A 67 11.81 56.70 -39.63
CA PRO A 67 11.40 56.42 -38.26
C PRO A 67 10.84 55.00 -38.16
N GLY A 68 11.18 54.29 -37.08
CA GLY A 68 10.70 52.94 -36.83
C GLY A 68 11.82 51.96 -36.46
N PRO A 69 11.45 50.72 -36.09
CA PRO A 69 12.39 49.68 -35.73
C PRO A 69 13.24 49.25 -36.93
N ASP A 70 14.50 48.91 -36.66
CA ASP A 70 15.42 48.27 -37.59
C ASP A 70 15.97 47.02 -36.93
N THR A 71 15.16 45.97 -36.97
CA THR A 71 15.40 44.67 -36.36
C THR A 71 15.32 43.59 -37.44
N ASP A 72 15.77 42.39 -37.11
CA ASP A 72 15.69 41.23 -38.01
C ASP A 72 14.26 40.93 -38.50
N CYS A 73 13.23 41.34 -37.74
CA CYS A 73 11.82 41.10 -38.07
C CYS A 73 11.05 42.34 -38.53
N ALA A 74 11.65 43.52 -38.51
CA ALA A 74 11.07 44.73 -39.05
C ALA A 74 12.22 45.66 -39.46
N TYR A 75 12.43 45.81 -40.76
CA TYR A 75 13.52 46.64 -41.27
C TYR A 75 12.98 47.78 -42.13
N ARG A 76 13.69 48.89 -42.05
CA ARG A 76 13.31 50.12 -42.73
C ARG A 76 13.66 50.00 -44.20
N VAL A 77 12.77 50.48 -45.05
CA VAL A 77 13.06 50.68 -46.47
C VAL A 77 12.68 52.10 -46.87
N CYS A 78 13.48 52.65 -47.78
CA CYS A 78 13.18 53.91 -48.44
C CYS A 78 12.96 53.59 -49.93
N GLU A 79 11.71 53.50 -50.34
CA GLU A 79 11.33 53.25 -51.73
C GLU A 79 10.63 54.49 -52.28
N ASP A 80 11.09 54.96 -53.44
CA ASP A 80 10.58 56.16 -54.12
C ASP A 80 10.51 57.43 -53.24
N GLY A 81 11.41 57.53 -52.27
CA GLY A 81 11.52 58.68 -51.36
C GLY A 81 10.51 58.67 -50.20
N ILE A 82 9.81 57.56 -49.98
CA ILE A 82 8.85 57.37 -48.89
C ILE A 82 9.34 56.24 -47.97
N CYS A 83 9.25 56.47 -46.66
CA CYS A 83 9.55 55.49 -45.63
C CYS A 83 8.46 54.43 -45.54
N ASP A 84 8.90 53.16 -45.54
CA ASP A 84 8.06 52.01 -45.26
C ASP A 84 8.80 51.02 -44.34
N ILE A 85 8.04 50.16 -43.67
CA ILE A 85 8.55 49.10 -42.81
C ILE A 85 8.19 47.77 -43.45
N ARG A 86 9.20 47.01 -43.86
CA ARG A 86 8.97 45.65 -44.35
C ARG A 86 9.03 44.66 -43.20
N LEU A 87 7.98 43.85 -43.13
CA LEU A 87 7.91 42.69 -42.25
C LEU A 87 8.29 41.46 -43.09
N PRO A 88 9.32 40.70 -42.70
CA PRO A 88 9.61 39.40 -43.32
C PRO A 88 8.41 38.46 -43.23
N GLN A 89 8.40 37.43 -44.07
CA GLN A 89 7.39 36.38 -43.99
C GLN A 89 7.40 35.70 -42.62
N VAL A 90 6.23 35.22 -42.18
CA VAL A 90 6.13 34.40 -40.97
C VAL A 90 7.13 33.23 -41.07
N ALA A 91 7.77 32.90 -39.95
CA ALA A 91 8.80 31.86 -39.87
C ALA A 91 10.18 32.22 -40.46
N THR A 92 10.44 33.48 -40.83
CA THR A 92 11.79 33.92 -41.20
C THR A 92 12.73 33.90 -39.97
N PRO A 93 13.91 33.28 -40.03
CA PRO A 93 14.86 33.24 -38.90
C PRO A 93 15.32 34.63 -38.44
N CYS A 94 15.54 34.80 -37.13
CA CYS A 94 15.96 36.07 -36.51
C CYS A 94 16.77 35.85 -35.21
N GLY A 95 17.47 36.87 -34.71
CA GLY A 95 18.00 36.92 -33.34
C GLY A 95 19.21 36.02 -33.04
N GLY A 96 19.76 35.31 -34.03
CA GLY A 96 20.93 34.45 -33.88
C GLY A 96 20.71 33.16 -33.08
N GLY A 97 19.46 32.75 -32.86
CA GLY A 97 19.08 31.53 -32.13
C GLY A 97 17.89 30.78 -32.77
N ASN A 98 17.25 29.88 -32.02
CA ASN A 98 16.01 29.19 -32.42
C ASN A 98 14.80 30.14 -32.37
N GLN A 99 14.80 31.20 -33.17
CA GLN A 99 13.73 32.19 -33.19
C GLN A 99 13.32 32.55 -34.62
N VAL A 100 12.05 32.91 -34.80
CA VAL A 100 11.49 33.31 -36.07
C VAL A 100 10.55 34.51 -35.94
N CYS A 101 10.39 35.24 -37.04
CA CYS A 101 9.48 36.37 -37.11
C CYS A 101 8.01 35.91 -37.12
N ASN A 102 7.19 36.54 -36.28
CA ASN A 102 5.76 36.25 -36.17
C ASN A 102 4.87 36.95 -37.22
N GLY A 103 5.46 37.70 -38.16
CA GLY A 103 4.74 38.49 -39.16
C GLY A 103 4.24 39.85 -38.67
N SER A 104 4.42 40.18 -37.39
CA SER A 104 4.06 41.47 -36.78
C SER A 104 5.28 42.27 -36.30
N GLY A 105 6.48 41.92 -36.78
CA GLY A 105 7.71 42.63 -36.44
C GLY A 105 8.47 42.11 -35.23
N VAL A 106 8.02 41.01 -34.60
CA VAL A 106 8.62 40.47 -33.37
C VAL A 106 9.30 39.14 -33.65
N CYS A 107 10.51 38.99 -33.11
CA CYS A 107 11.27 37.75 -33.12
C CYS A 107 10.88 36.89 -31.92
N LEU A 108 10.31 35.70 -32.16
CA LEU A 108 9.80 34.79 -31.14
C LEU A 108 10.44 33.41 -31.23
N GLY A 109 10.63 32.75 -30.09
CA GLY A 109 11.18 31.40 -29.99
C GLY A 109 10.25 30.33 -30.58
N VAL A 110 10.81 29.43 -31.38
CA VAL A 110 10.13 28.18 -31.79
C VAL A 110 10.28 27.11 -30.71
N PRO A 111 9.57 25.97 -30.77
CA PRO A 111 9.76 24.88 -29.82
C PRO A 111 11.26 24.55 -29.60
N GLY A 112 11.67 24.50 -28.33
CA GLY A 112 13.06 24.25 -27.92
C GLY A 112 13.90 25.51 -27.68
N ALA A 113 13.39 26.70 -28.04
CA ALA A 113 14.02 27.97 -27.72
C ALA A 113 13.89 28.33 -26.24
N LYS A 114 14.86 29.09 -25.69
CA LYS A 114 14.75 29.61 -24.32
C LYS A 114 13.67 30.69 -24.22
N CYS A 115 12.95 30.73 -23.11
CA CYS A 115 11.95 31.74 -22.81
C CYS A 115 11.97 32.14 -21.34
N GLY A 116 11.62 33.40 -21.05
CA GLY A 116 11.33 33.88 -19.70
C GLY A 116 9.82 33.99 -19.42
N SER A 117 9.01 34.07 -20.48
CA SER A 117 7.55 34.12 -20.40
C SER A 117 6.90 33.57 -21.69
N ALA A 118 5.59 33.33 -21.63
CA ALA A 118 4.80 32.93 -22.81
C ALA A 118 4.90 33.92 -23.99
N LYS A 119 5.24 35.19 -23.73
CA LYS A 119 5.39 36.21 -24.78
C LYS A 119 6.65 36.04 -25.62
N ASP A 120 7.61 35.25 -25.15
CA ASP A 120 8.86 35.02 -25.85
C ASP A 120 8.74 33.89 -26.90
N CYS A 121 7.59 33.20 -26.94
CA CYS A 121 7.38 32.00 -27.74
C CYS A 121 6.35 32.23 -28.85
N LEU A 122 6.58 31.60 -30.02
CA LEU A 122 5.70 31.68 -31.17
C LEU A 122 4.35 31.01 -30.88
N ILE A 123 4.39 29.82 -30.27
CA ILE A 123 3.26 29.22 -29.58
C ILE A 123 3.40 29.70 -28.13
N PRO A 124 2.40 30.38 -27.54
CA PRO A 124 2.55 31.11 -26.27
C PRO A 124 2.56 30.17 -25.05
N ASN A 125 3.39 29.14 -25.09
CA ASN A 125 3.64 28.15 -24.06
C ASN A 125 5.12 28.20 -23.70
N CYS A 126 5.43 28.80 -22.55
CA CYS A 126 6.76 28.78 -21.97
C CYS A 126 6.69 27.95 -20.68
N ALA A 127 7.34 26.80 -20.67
CA ALA A 127 7.45 25.94 -19.49
C ALA A 127 8.90 25.48 -19.34
N ASN A 128 9.37 25.34 -18.09
CA ASN A 128 10.76 24.93 -17.82
C ASN A 128 11.82 25.80 -18.53
N SER A 129 11.54 27.10 -18.72
CA SER A 129 12.36 28.05 -19.49
C SER A 129 12.57 27.70 -20.97
N VAL A 130 11.70 26.87 -21.54
CA VAL A 130 11.72 26.44 -22.94
C VAL A 130 10.34 26.67 -23.59
N CYS A 131 10.35 27.13 -24.84
CA CYS A 131 9.13 27.23 -25.64
C CYS A 131 8.64 25.83 -26.01
N CYS A 132 7.38 25.52 -25.71
CA CYS A 132 6.79 24.21 -25.98
C CYS A 132 5.84 24.24 -27.20
N ASP A 133 5.73 23.11 -27.89
CA ASP A 133 4.81 22.88 -29.01
C ASP A 133 3.32 22.87 -28.60
N SER A 134 3.05 22.64 -27.32
CA SER A 134 1.72 22.51 -26.73
C SER A 134 1.75 22.94 -25.26
N PRO A 135 0.59 23.20 -24.62
CA PRO A 135 0.54 23.52 -23.19
C PRO A 135 1.09 22.34 -22.38
N CYS A 136 2.25 22.54 -21.76
CA CYS A 136 2.87 21.50 -20.96
C CYS A 136 2.38 21.60 -19.51
N VAL A 137 1.27 20.90 -19.26
CA VAL A 137 0.51 20.92 -18.01
C VAL A 137 0.65 19.59 -17.27
N GLY A 138 0.55 19.64 -15.94
CA GLY A 138 0.77 18.48 -15.07
C GLY A 138 2.26 18.33 -14.74
N GLY A 139 2.57 18.16 -13.46
CA GLY A 139 3.92 18.16 -12.92
C GLY A 139 4.91 17.16 -13.54
N CYS A 140 4.40 16.18 -14.27
CA CYS A 140 5.20 15.16 -14.92
C CYS A 140 5.27 15.28 -16.44
N ASN A 141 4.92 16.41 -17.03
CA ASN A 141 5.14 16.68 -18.44
C ASN A 141 6.19 17.78 -18.61
N ARG A 142 7.17 17.55 -19.49
CA ARG A 142 8.29 18.47 -19.73
C ARG A 142 8.55 18.68 -21.20
N CYS A 143 9.06 19.86 -21.51
CA CYS A 143 9.45 20.24 -22.87
C CYS A 143 10.91 20.70 -22.97
N ASP A 144 11.70 20.55 -21.90
CA ASP A 144 13.14 20.82 -21.84
C ASP A 144 13.99 19.54 -21.96
N GLN A 145 13.39 18.44 -22.40
CA GLN A 145 14.07 17.15 -22.54
C GLN A 145 15.18 17.25 -23.61
N ALA A 146 16.36 16.68 -23.31
CA ALA A 146 17.55 16.85 -24.14
C ALA A 146 17.46 16.18 -25.52
N ASP A 147 16.66 15.10 -25.61
CA ASP A 147 16.40 14.31 -26.81
C ASP A 147 15.27 14.89 -27.68
N ALA A 148 14.35 15.67 -27.10
CA ALA A 148 13.24 16.31 -27.81
C ALA A 148 12.91 17.72 -27.26
N PRO A 149 13.84 18.70 -27.38
CA PRO A 149 13.63 20.04 -26.85
C PRO A 149 12.46 20.73 -27.56
N GLY A 150 11.51 21.23 -26.76
CA GLY A 150 10.29 21.90 -27.21
C GLY A 150 9.09 20.98 -27.39
N VAL A 151 9.24 19.67 -27.33
CA VAL A 151 8.11 18.73 -27.40
C VAL A 151 7.61 18.48 -25.98
N CYS A 152 6.34 18.76 -25.70
CA CYS A 152 5.78 18.39 -24.41
C CYS A 152 5.54 16.87 -24.35
N SER A 153 6.29 16.18 -23.50
CA SER A 153 6.18 14.73 -23.29
C SER A 153 6.30 14.37 -21.81
N PRO A 154 5.88 13.17 -21.40
CA PRO A 154 6.12 12.67 -20.05
C PRO A 154 7.60 12.77 -19.67
N ALA A 155 7.84 13.26 -18.46
CA ALA A 155 9.16 13.25 -17.84
C ALA A 155 9.63 11.81 -17.64
N LYS A 156 10.96 11.61 -17.62
CA LYS A 156 11.53 10.30 -17.39
C LYS A 156 11.00 9.70 -16.09
N ILE A 157 10.67 8.40 -16.13
CA ILE A 157 10.23 7.65 -14.95
C ILE A 157 11.22 7.84 -13.78
N GLY A 158 10.71 8.15 -12.59
CA GLY A 158 11.55 8.39 -11.39
C GLY A 158 12.16 9.77 -11.27
N SER A 159 11.83 10.69 -12.17
CA SER A 159 12.22 12.09 -12.01
C SER A 159 11.17 12.86 -11.20
N ASN A 160 11.62 13.85 -10.43
CA ASN A 160 10.79 14.94 -9.88
C ASN A 160 11.51 16.28 -10.13
N PRO A 161 11.70 16.64 -11.41
CA PRO A 161 12.71 17.63 -11.82
C PRO A 161 12.32 19.08 -11.52
N ASP A 162 11.05 19.35 -11.23
CA ASP A 162 10.52 20.66 -10.86
C ASP A 162 9.90 20.68 -9.45
N GLY A 163 9.99 19.57 -8.70
CA GLY A 163 9.44 19.44 -7.34
C GLY A 163 7.90 19.39 -7.30
N THR A 164 7.22 19.27 -8.44
CA THR A 164 5.76 19.36 -8.51
C THR A 164 5.04 18.14 -7.97
N CYS A 165 5.70 16.98 -7.88
CA CYS A 165 5.11 15.78 -7.29
C CYS A 165 5.22 15.73 -5.75
N GLY A 166 5.60 16.84 -5.10
CA GLY A 166 5.78 16.86 -3.64
C GLY A 166 6.83 15.83 -3.21
N VAL A 167 6.42 14.86 -2.38
CA VAL A 167 7.27 13.76 -1.90
C VAL A 167 7.40 12.58 -2.88
N GLY A 168 6.76 12.66 -4.06
CA GLY A 168 6.69 11.61 -5.05
C GLY A 168 7.54 11.80 -6.31
N ILE A 169 7.30 10.94 -7.31
CA ILE A 169 8.03 10.90 -8.61
C ILE A 169 7.08 10.77 -9.80
N CYS A 170 7.59 11.01 -11.00
CA CYS A 170 6.87 10.74 -12.24
C CYS A 170 6.83 9.25 -12.63
N ASP A 171 5.66 8.81 -13.10
CA ASP A 171 5.39 7.46 -13.59
C ASP A 171 5.92 7.19 -15.02
N GLY A 172 6.42 8.20 -15.72
CA GLY A 172 6.83 8.08 -17.12
C GLY A 172 5.66 8.13 -18.13
N ALA A 173 4.43 8.26 -17.67
CA ALA A 173 3.21 8.44 -18.46
C ALA A 173 2.57 9.83 -18.27
N GLY A 174 3.22 10.73 -17.52
CA GLY A 174 2.82 12.13 -17.37
C GLY A 174 2.04 12.41 -16.08
N SER A 175 2.01 11.46 -15.14
CA SER A 175 1.37 11.64 -13.82
C SER A 175 2.38 11.54 -12.68
N CYS A 176 2.08 12.24 -11.58
CA CYS A 176 2.79 12.06 -10.32
C CYS A 176 2.26 10.81 -9.63
N LEU A 177 3.19 10.01 -9.09
CA LEU A 177 2.92 9.02 -8.05
C LEU A 177 3.07 9.75 -6.72
N THR A 178 1.97 10.06 -6.04
CA THR A 178 1.95 10.72 -4.73
C THR A 178 1.29 9.83 -3.69
N GLY A 179 1.70 10.01 -2.43
CA GLY A 179 1.06 9.41 -1.27
C GLY A 179 0.21 10.44 -0.55
N ASP A 180 -0.58 11.24 -1.28
CA ASP A 180 -1.45 12.24 -0.66
C ASP A 180 -2.64 11.56 0.00
N TYR A 181 -2.97 11.99 1.22
CA TYR A 181 -4.10 11.49 2.00
C TYR A 181 -5.42 11.86 1.33
N LEU A 182 -6.26 10.86 1.04
CA LEU A 182 -7.62 11.04 0.53
C LEU A 182 -8.62 11.19 1.67
N TRP A 183 -8.58 10.26 2.62
CA TRP A 183 -9.37 10.30 3.84
C TRP A 183 -8.71 9.44 4.92
N SER A 184 -9.05 9.74 6.18
CA SER A 184 -8.54 9.05 7.36
C SER A 184 -9.71 8.81 8.32
N LYS A 185 -9.86 7.58 8.83
CA LYS A 185 -10.89 7.22 9.80
C LYS A 185 -10.28 6.46 10.98
N GLY A 186 -10.58 6.92 12.18
CA GLY A 186 -10.35 6.20 13.43
C GLY A 186 -11.66 5.56 13.89
N PHE A 187 -11.58 4.31 14.33
CA PHE A 187 -12.70 3.58 14.93
C PHE A 187 -12.49 3.53 16.44
N ALA A 188 -12.50 4.71 17.04
CA ALA A 188 -12.23 4.90 18.46
C ALA A 188 -13.43 4.51 19.30
N ALA A 189 -13.18 3.68 20.31
CA ALA A 189 -14.19 3.23 21.27
C ALA A 189 -13.48 2.77 22.56
N PRO A 190 -14.22 2.59 23.68
CA PRO A 190 -13.67 1.90 24.85
C PRO A 190 -13.14 0.51 24.49
N GLY A 191 -12.10 0.05 25.18
CA GLY A 191 -11.50 -1.27 24.96
C GLY A 191 -10.34 -1.26 23.96
N VAL A 192 -10.24 -2.33 23.17
CA VAL A 192 -9.21 -2.55 22.15
C VAL A 192 -9.90 -2.82 20.81
N GLN A 193 -9.57 -2.07 19.77
CA GLN A 193 -10.00 -2.29 18.39
C GLN A 193 -8.78 -2.46 17.49
N ARG A 194 -8.79 -3.49 16.66
CA ARG A 194 -7.71 -3.78 15.71
C ARG A 194 -8.29 -4.15 14.35
N ILE A 195 -7.78 -3.51 13.31
CA ILE A 195 -7.88 -4.05 11.95
C ILE A 195 -6.59 -4.84 11.70
N SER A 196 -6.75 -6.14 11.46
CA SER A 196 -5.64 -7.06 11.18
C SER A 196 -5.39 -7.18 9.68
N VAL A 197 -6.44 -7.03 8.86
CA VAL A 197 -6.36 -7.18 7.41
C VAL A 197 -7.31 -6.22 6.67
N ALA A 198 -6.88 -5.73 5.50
CA ALA A 198 -7.70 -4.98 4.57
C ALA A 198 -7.56 -5.55 3.15
N ALA A 199 -8.63 -5.46 2.37
CA ALA A 199 -8.64 -5.82 0.95
C ALA A 199 -9.54 -4.85 0.17
N VAL A 200 -9.38 -4.80 -1.16
CA VAL A 200 -10.20 -3.94 -2.03
C VAL A 200 -10.82 -4.79 -3.13
N ASP A 201 -12.12 -4.62 -3.37
CA ASP A 201 -12.84 -5.34 -4.42
C ASP A 201 -12.70 -4.65 -5.80
N GLY A 202 -13.21 -5.30 -6.86
CA GLY A 202 -13.09 -4.78 -8.23
C GLY A 202 -13.77 -3.43 -8.46
N ASN A 203 -14.67 -3.01 -7.55
CA ASN A 203 -15.37 -1.72 -7.60
C ASN A 203 -14.69 -0.65 -6.73
N GLY A 204 -13.59 -0.97 -6.06
CA GLY A 204 -12.90 -0.08 -5.14
C GLY A 204 -13.55 0.00 -3.75
N HIS A 205 -14.48 -0.90 -3.41
CA HIS A 205 -14.96 -1.00 -2.02
C HIS A 205 -13.89 -1.64 -1.16
N ILE A 206 -13.86 -1.23 0.10
CA ILE A 206 -12.80 -1.57 1.04
C ILE A 206 -13.37 -2.54 2.05
N LEU A 207 -12.70 -3.67 2.21
CA LEU A 207 -13.01 -4.67 3.21
C LEU A 207 -11.97 -4.54 4.33
N VAL A 208 -12.42 -4.47 5.57
CA VAL A 208 -11.55 -4.49 6.75
C VAL A 208 -12.03 -5.56 7.71
N ALA A 209 -11.10 -6.27 8.33
CA ALA A 209 -11.41 -7.27 9.32
C ALA A 209 -10.35 -7.31 10.43
N GLY A 210 -10.75 -7.83 11.59
CA GLY A 210 -9.88 -7.94 12.75
C GLY A 210 -10.66 -8.35 13.99
N SER A 211 -10.28 -7.79 15.14
CA SER A 211 -10.87 -8.09 16.43
C SER A 211 -11.15 -6.84 17.26
N PHE A 212 -12.09 -6.94 18.19
CA PHE A 212 -12.37 -5.88 19.15
C PHE A 212 -12.84 -6.41 20.52
N THR A 213 -12.66 -5.58 21.55
CA THR A 213 -13.27 -5.76 22.87
C THR A 213 -14.25 -4.63 23.16
N GLU A 214 -15.19 -4.87 24.09
CA GLU A 214 -16.25 -3.94 24.49
C GLU A 214 -17.19 -3.55 23.34
N SER A 215 -16.82 -2.58 22.49
CA SER A 215 -17.61 -2.18 21.33
C SER A 215 -16.75 -1.62 20.20
N ILE A 216 -17.31 -1.59 18.98
CA ILE A 216 -16.74 -0.87 17.84
C ILE A 216 -17.86 -0.32 16.96
N ASP A 217 -17.75 0.93 16.49
CA ASP A 217 -18.64 1.49 15.47
C ASP A 217 -17.86 1.74 14.17
N LEU A 218 -18.24 1.02 13.12
CA LEU A 218 -17.62 1.09 11.79
C LEU A 218 -18.38 2.06 10.85
N GLY A 219 -19.34 2.82 11.39
CA GLY A 219 -20.22 3.78 10.71
C GLY A 219 -21.66 3.28 10.53
N GLY A 220 -21.95 2.03 10.92
CA GLY A 220 -23.28 1.40 10.82
C GLY A 220 -24.03 1.31 12.15
N GLY A 221 -23.45 1.87 13.22
CA GLY A 221 -23.87 1.66 14.61
C GLY A 221 -22.95 0.70 15.34
N ALA A 222 -22.98 0.77 16.67
CA ALA A 222 -22.12 -0.02 17.54
C ALA A 222 -22.38 -1.53 17.41
N LEU A 223 -21.28 -2.28 17.26
CA LEU A 223 -21.21 -3.71 17.45
C LEU A 223 -20.69 -3.96 18.87
N ASP A 224 -21.47 -4.63 19.71
CA ASP A 224 -21.08 -4.96 21.08
C ASP A 224 -20.41 -6.33 21.14
N CYS A 225 -19.30 -6.41 21.87
CA CYS A 225 -18.58 -7.65 22.11
C CYS A 225 -19.39 -8.54 23.08
N ALA A 226 -19.53 -9.83 22.76
CA ALA A 226 -20.29 -10.78 23.57
C ALA A 226 -19.40 -11.59 24.56
N GLY A 227 -18.08 -11.45 24.46
CA GLY A 227 -17.12 -12.33 25.13
C GLY A 227 -15.76 -11.67 25.43
N GLY A 228 -14.69 -12.44 25.27
CA GLY A 228 -13.32 -11.98 25.50
C GLY A 228 -12.88 -10.97 24.44
N SER A 229 -12.96 -11.36 23.18
CA SER A 229 -12.82 -10.50 22.01
C SER A 229 -13.64 -11.12 20.88
N ASP A 230 -14.26 -10.28 20.06
CA ASP A 230 -15.02 -10.74 18.90
C ASP A 230 -14.30 -10.36 17.62
N GLY A 231 -14.35 -11.25 16.64
CA GLY A 231 -13.93 -10.95 15.28
C GLY A 231 -14.96 -10.05 14.59
N PHE A 232 -14.53 -9.29 13.59
CA PHE A 232 -15.45 -8.56 12.72
C PHE A 232 -14.96 -8.53 11.28
N VAL A 233 -15.91 -8.30 10.36
CA VAL A 233 -15.64 -7.89 8.98
C VAL A 233 -16.57 -6.73 8.67
N ALA A 234 -16.07 -5.72 7.98
CA ALA A 234 -16.88 -4.64 7.42
C ALA A 234 -16.50 -4.34 5.99
N LYS A 235 -17.50 -3.91 5.23
CA LYS A 235 -17.34 -3.35 3.89
C LYS A 235 -17.68 -1.87 3.93
N LEU A 236 -16.77 -1.07 3.37
CA LEU A 236 -16.85 0.36 3.23
C LEU A 236 -16.83 0.72 1.73
N ASP A 237 -17.41 1.84 1.35
CA ASP A 237 -17.25 2.39 0.01
C ASP A 237 -15.83 2.96 -0.21
N ALA A 238 -15.51 3.37 -1.44
CA ALA A 238 -14.20 3.95 -1.78
C ALA A 238 -13.87 5.24 -1.00
N ASN A 239 -14.87 5.91 -0.42
CA ASN A 239 -14.72 7.09 0.43
C ASN A 239 -14.69 6.73 1.93
N GLY A 240 -14.63 5.45 2.27
CA GLY A 240 -14.62 4.92 3.63
C GLY A 240 -15.98 4.97 4.33
N ASN A 241 -17.09 5.18 3.63
CA ASN A 241 -18.43 5.14 4.25
C ASN A 241 -18.89 3.71 4.46
N HIS A 242 -19.53 3.43 5.59
CA HIS A 242 -20.05 2.11 5.91
C HIS A 242 -21.09 1.63 4.89
N MET A 243 -20.96 0.38 4.46
CA MET A 243 -21.96 -0.32 3.65
C MET A 243 -22.64 -1.42 4.47
N TRP A 244 -21.84 -2.30 5.08
CA TRP A 244 -22.31 -3.34 6.00
C TRP A 244 -21.17 -3.79 6.91
N SER A 245 -21.52 -4.36 8.07
CA SER A 245 -20.56 -4.96 9.00
C SER A 245 -21.15 -6.20 9.67
N MET A 246 -20.28 -7.12 10.09
CA MET A 246 -20.61 -8.37 10.75
C MET A 246 -19.69 -8.60 11.93
N ARG A 247 -20.25 -9.09 13.03
CA ARG A 247 -19.54 -9.54 14.23
C ARG A 247 -19.53 -11.06 14.27
N PHE A 248 -18.40 -11.64 14.61
CA PHE A 248 -18.21 -13.07 14.83
C PHE A 248 -17.77 -13.29 16.27
N GLY A 249 -18.70 -13.72 17.12
CA GLY A 249 -18.30 -14.11 18.46
C GLY A 249 -19.42 -14.49 19.41
N THR A 250 -19.03 -15.25 20.42
CA THR A 250 -19.90 -15.63 21.54
C THR A 250 -19.19 -15.27 22.84
N TRP A 251 -18.93 -16.21 23.74
CA TRP A 251 -18.32 -15.91 25.04
C TRP A 251 -16.78 -16.02 25.04
N GLY A 252 -16.21 -16.66 24.01
CA GLY A 252 -14.77 -16.93 23.88
C GLY A 252 -13.96 -15.79 23.24
N TYR A 253 -12.77 -16.13 22.76
CA TYR A 253 -11.95 -15.25 21.91
C TYR A 253 -12.17 -15.62 20.44
N GLN A 254 -12.37 -14.61 19.62
CA GLN A 254 -12.44 -14.73 18.16
C GLN A 254 -11.63 -13.60 17.52
N GLU A 255 -10.94 -13.95 16.44
CA GLU A 255 -10.18 -13.00 15.64
C GLU A 255 -10.22 -13.41 14.17
N VAL A 256 -10.41 -12.42 13.29
CA VAL A 256 -10.18 -12.58 11.85
C VAL A 256 -8.74 -12.17 11.58
N THR A 257 -7.93 -13.08 11.08
CA THR A 257 -6.48 -12.84 10.87
C THR A 257 -6.19 -12.42 9.43
N ASP A 258 -6.92 -12.96 8.45
CA ASP A 258 -6.71 -12.65 7.03
C ASP A 258 -8.02 -12.75 6.22
N LEU A 259 -8.05 -12.06 5.07
CA LEU A 259 -9.16 -12.03 4.13
C LEU A 259 -8.66 -11.96 2.68
N ALA A 260 -9.38 -12.63 1.79
CA ALA A 260 -9.16 -12.56 0.35
C ALA A 260 -10.46 -12.28 -0.40
N VAL A 261 -10.38 -11.51 -1.49
CA VAL A 261 -11.52 -11.19 -2.35
C VAL A 261 -11.47 -12.05 -3.61
N ASP A 262 -12.55 -12.76 -3.90
CA ASP A 262 -12.73 -13.54 -5.12
C ASP A 262 -13.20 -12.62 -6.26
N SER A 263 -13.04 -13.08 -7.49
CA SER A 263 -13.45 -12.43 -8.74
C SER A 263 -14.94 -12.10 -8.83
N ASP A 264 -15.79 -12.72 -8.01
CA ASP A 264 -17.23 -12.43 -7.89
C ASP A 264 -17.55 -11.44 -6.76
N ASP A 265 -16.55 -10.70 -6.26
CA ASP A 265 -16.58 -9.80 -5.11
C ASP A 265 -17.01 -10.48 -3.79
N SER A 266 -17.08 -11.81 -3.76
CA SER A 266 -17.20 -12.56 -2.50
C SER A 266 -15.90 -12.47 -1.74
N LEU A 267 -15.99 -12.52 -0.43
CA LEU A 267 -14.87 -12.54 0.49
C LEU A 267 -14.71 -13.93 1.08
N VAL A 268 -13.47 -14.36 1.26
CA VAL A 268 -13.11 -15.50 2.08
C VAL A 268 -12.33 -14.97 3.27
N VAL A 269 -12.76 -15.33 4.48
CA VAL A 269 -12.16 -14.88 5.74
C VAL A 269 -11.67 -16.09 6.52
N THR A 270 -10.54 -15.93 7.20
CA THR A 270 -10.00 -16.93 8.11
C THR A 270 -9.53 -16.30 9.41
N GLY A 271 -9.25 -17.14 10.39
CA GLY A 271 -8.89 -16.73 11.73
C GLY A 271 -9.07 -17.89 12.70
N PHE A 272 -9.15 -17.57 13.98
CA PHE A 272 -9.32 -18.57 15.03
C PHE A 272 -10.46 -18.21 15.97
N PHE A 273 -10.99 -19.24 16.65
CA PHE A 273 -12.06 -19.07 17.61
C PHE A 273 -11.98 -20.12 18.73
N THR A 274 -12.25 -19.68 19.97
CA THR A 274 -12.56 -20.55 21.10
C THR A 274 -14.08 -20.60 21.32
N GLY A 275 -14.63 -21.80 21.55
CA GLY A 275 -16.03 -22.00 21.90
C GLY A 275 -16.89 -22.14 20.64
N THR A 276 -17.75 -21.17 20.36
CA THR A 276 -18.62 -21.21 19.17
C THR A 276 -18.56 -19.93 18.37
N VAL A 277 -18.60 -20.06 17.05
CA VAL A 277 -18.74 -18.93 16.11
C VAL A 277 -19.88 -19.21 15.14
N GLN A 278 -20.57 -18.16 14.69
CA GLN A 278 -21.72 -18.27 13.80
C GLN A 278 -21.50 -17.39 12.56
N PHE A 279 -21.65 -18.00 11.40
CA PHE A 279 -21.64 -17.34 10.10
C PHE A 279 -23.04 -17.44 9.49
N GLY A 280 -23.90 -16.42 9.66
CA GLY A 280 -25.25 -16.41 9.08
C GLY A 280 -26.35 -16.06 10.06
N ALA A 281 -27.57 -16.52 9.75
CA ALA A 281 -28.76 -16.21 10.53
C ALA A 281 -28.67 -16.78 11.96
N ALA A 282 -29.29 -16.09 12.91
CA ALA A 282 -29.28 -16.44 14.34
C ALA A 282 -30.05 -17.73 14.70
N ASP A 283 -30.47 -18.54 13.71
CA ASP A 283 -31.20 -19.79 13.91
C ASP A 283 -30.28 -20.99 14.21
N GLY A 284 -28.95 -20.77 14.22
CA GLY A 284 -27.93 -21.76 14.56
C GLY A 284 -27.44 -22.58 13.36
N ALA A 285 -28.02 -22.44 12.16
CA ALA A 285 -27.45 -23.01 10.96
C ALA A 285 -26.08 -22.37 10.66
N GLY A 286 -25.05 -23.19 10.42
CA GLY A 286 -23.69 -22.71 10.19
C GLY A 286 -22.89 -22.34 11.45
N THR A 287 -23.36 -22.75 12.64
CA THR A 287 -22.57 -22.67 13.88
C THR A 287 -21.38 -23.64 13.81
N LEU A 288 -20.19 -23.14 14.08
CA LEU A 288 -18.98 -23.93 14.27
C LEU A 288 -18.65 -23.97 15.78
N THR A 289 -18.07 -25.10 16.22
CA THR A 289 -17.66 -25.32 17.61
C THR A 289 -16.21 -25.76 17.63
N SER A 290 -15.38 -25.12 18.46
CA SER A 290 -13.98 -25.50 18.61
C SER A 290 -13.88 -26.81 19.40
N GLN A 291 -12.88 -27.63 19.09
CA GLN A 291 -12.70 -28.96 19.68
C GLN A 291 -11.75 -28.98 20.88
N GLY A 292 -11.43 -27.82 21.44
CA GLY A 292 -10.63 -27.72 22.65
C GLY A 292 -10.34 -26.26 22.96
N SER A 293 -9.16 -25.80 22.57
CA SER A 293 -8.77 -24.40 22.67
C SER A 293 -9.23 -23.64 21.42
N ASP A 294 -8.31 -22.92 20.77
CA ASP A 294 -8.59 -22.19 19.54
C ASP A 294 -8.60 -23.17 18.37
N ASP A 295 -9.63 -23.12 17.55
CA ASP A 295 -9.67 -23.82 16.25
C ASP A 295 -9.67 -22.77 15.13
N VAL A 296 -9.21 -23.15 13.94
CA VAL A 296 -9.31 -22.32 12.74
C VAL A 296 -10.74 -22.30 12.20
N PHE A 297 -11.20 -21.15 11.75
CA PHE A 297 -12.36 -21.08 10.85
C PHE A 297 -11.96 -20.62 9.45
N VAL A 298 -12.73 -21.05 8.46
CA VAL A 298 -12.69 -20.56 7.08
C VAL A 298 -14.13 -20.32 6.65
N ALA A 299 -14.45 -19.11 6.19
CA ALA A 299 -15.80 -18.79 5.74
C ALA A 299 -15.79 -18.01 4.44
N ARG A 300 -16.66 -18.39 3.50
CA ARG A 300 -16.94 -17.61 2.30
C ARG A 300 -18.25 -16.85 2.47
N ILE A 301 -18.21 -15.56 2.16
CA ILE A 301 -19.30 -14.60 2.33
C ILE A 301 -19.50 -13.88 0.99
N ALA A 302 -20.74 -13.71 0.54
CA ALA A 302 -21.06 -13.01 -0.70
C ALA A 302 -20.76 -11.50 -0.58
N ALA A 303 -20.68 -10.80 -1.72
CA ALA A 303 -20.41 -9.36 -1.76
C ALA A 303 -21.39 -8.48 -0.96
N ASP A 304 -22.63 -8.96 -0.78
CA ASP A 304 -23.69 -8.31 0.01
C ASP A 304 -23.66 -8.70 1.50
N GLY A 305 -22.67 -9.50 1.91
CA GLY A 305 -22.54 -10.01 3.27
C GLY A 305 -23.22 -11.37 3.51
N THR A 306 -23.99 -11.92 2.56
CA THR A 306 -24.69 -13.19 2.78
C THR A 306 -23.69 -14.36 2.91
N PRO A 307 -23.66 -15.11 4.02
CA PRO A 307 -22.73 -16.24 4.15
C PRO A 307 -23.04 -17.37 3.16
N LYS A 308 -22.02 -17.91 2.50
CA LYS A 308 -22.13 -19.00 1.52
C LYS A 308 -21.80 -20.35 2.16
N TRP A 309 -20.65 -20.45 2.82
CA TRP A 309 -20.24 -21.66 3.55
C TRP A 309 -19.21 -21.33 4.62
N SER A 310 -19.10 -22.17 5.65
CA SER A 310 -18.07 -22.09 6.68
C SER A 310 -17.55 -23.48 7.04
N ARG A 311 -16.30 -23.55 7.53
CA ARG A 311 -15.60 -24.76 7.99
C ARG A 311 -14.79 -24.44 9.24
N ALA A 312 -14.67 -25.41 10.14
CA ALA A 312 -13.71 -25.38 11.23
C ALA A 312 -12.61 -26.41 10.96
N LEU A 313 -11.37 -26.07 11.32
CA LEU A 313 -10.20 -26.94 11.25
C LEU A 313 -9.53 -26.90 12.62
N GLY A 314 -9.44 -28.04 13.29
CA GLY A 314 -8.83 -28.12 14.61
C GLY A 314 -9.15 -29.42 15.33
N ASP A 315 -8.41 -29.64 16.42
CA ASP A 315 -8.64 -30.73 17.35
C ASP A 315 -8.68 -30.23 18.81
N ALA A 316 -8.16 -30.99 19.77
CA ALA A 316 -8.12 -30.53 21.16
C ALA A 316 -7.02 -29.49 21.42
N GLY A 317 -6.13 -29.28 20.44
CA GLY A 317 -5.03 -28.35 20.45
C GLY A 317 -5.41 -26.87 20.29
N ILE A 318 -4.42 -26.10 19.84
CA ILE A 318 -4.49 -24.68 19.47
C ILE A 318 -4.13 -24.65 17.99
N GLU A 319 -5.11 -24.29 17.17
CA GLU A 319 -4.96 -24.09 15.75
C GLU A 319 -5.33 -22.65 15.40
N GLN A 320 -4.43 -21.97 14.70
CA GLN A 320 -4.60 -20.57 14.30
C GLN A 320 -4.24 -20.40 12.83
N ALA A 321 -5.10 -19.72 12.08
CA ALA A 321 -4.85 -19.41 10.68
C ALA A 321 -4.05 -18.12 10.57
N THR A 322 -3.07 -18.11 9.70
CA THR A 322 -2.19 -16.96 9.44
C THR A 322 -2.55 -16.28 8.14
N SER A 323 -2.94 -17.03 7.10
CA SER A 323 -3.25 -16.45 5.80
C SER A 323 -4.27 -17.26 4.98
N VAL A 324 -4.99 -16.57 4.10
CA VAL A 324 -5.96 -17.13 3.14
C VAL A 324 -5.73 -16.52 1.74
N ALA A 325 -5.79 -17.36 0.71
CA ALA A 325 -5.71 -16.93 -0.68
C ALA A 325 -6.79 -17.58 -1.53
N VAL A 326 -7.26 -16.87 -2.57
CA VAL A 326 -8.25 -17.37 -3.53
C VAL A 326 -7.65 -17.33 -4.93
N GLU A 327 -7.66 -18.46 -5.64
CA GLU A 327 -7.24 -18.52 -7.05
C GLU A 327 -8.38 -18.13 -8.00
N PRO A 328 -8.11 -17.79 -9.28
CA PRO A 328 -9.14 -17.38 -10.23
C PRO A 328 -10.28 -18.39 -10.47
N SER A 329 -10.08 -19.69 -10.16
CA SER A 329 -11.13 -20.70 -10.23
C SER A 329 -12.11 -20.65 -9.04
N GLY A 330 -11.80 -19.84 -8.03
CA GLY A 330 -12.54 -19.67 -6.78
C GLY A 330 -12.14 -20.68 -5.69
N ASN A 331 -11.16 -21.55 -5.93
CA ASN A 331 -10.62 -22.39 -4.87
C ASN A 331 -9.86 -21.55 -3.84
N VAL A 332 -9.82 -22.05 -2.62
CA VAL A 332 -9.31 -21.36 -1.43
C VAL A 332 -8.14 -22.15 -0.89
N ALA A 333 -7.04 -21.48 -0.57
CA ALA A 333 -5.97 -21.99 0.27
C ALA A 333 -5.99 -21.27 1.62
N VAL A 334 -5.70 -22.00 2.70
CA VAL A 334 -5.55 -21.49 4.06
C VAL A 334 -4.28 -22.05 4.66
N ALA A 335 -3.48 -21.19 5.28
CA ALA A 335 -2.30 -21.56 6.03
C ALA A 335 -2.46 -21.23 7.51
N GLY A 336 -1.70 -21.92 8.34
CA GLY A 336 -1.74 -21.69 9.77
C GLY A 336 -0.84 -22.62 10.54
N VAL A 337 -1.02 -22.58 11.85
CA VAL A 337 -0.26 -23.31 12.86
C VAL A 337 -1.19 -24.24 13.62
N ALA A 338 -0.68 -25.40 14.03
CA ALA A 338 -1.38 -26.39 14.84
C ALA A 338 -0.45 -26.99 15.91
N ILE A 339 -0.97 -27.23 17.12
CA ILE A 339 -0.28 -28.06 18.13
C ILE A 339 -0.95 -29.43 18.19
N HIS A 340 -0.22 -30.46 17.77
CA HIS A 340 -0.72 -31.81 17.45
C HIS A 340 -1.52 -31.81 16.15
N LEU A 341 -0.96 -32.43 15.12
CA LEU A 341 -1.59 -32.42 13.81
C LEU A 341 -2.39 -33.72 13.62
N LEU A 342 -3.71 -33.58 13.81
CA LEU A 342 -4.83 -34.34 13.24
C LEU A 342 -4.65 -35.87 13.15
N PRO A 343 -5.49 -36.68 13.85
CA PRO A 343 -5.58 -38.13 13.66
C PRO A 343 -5.89 -38.54 12.19
N ALA A 344 -5.94 -39.86 11.94
CA ALA A 344 -6.46 -40.45 10.71
C ALA A 344 -7.89 -41.04 10.94
N GLY A 345 -8.85 -40.93 10.00
CA GLY A 345 -10.26 -41.32 10.06
C GLY A 345 -11.40 -40.28 10.27
N SER A 346 -11.19 -38.98 10.47
CA SER A 346 -12.22 -37.95 10.73
C SER A 346 -12.73 -37.26 9.45
N PRO A 347 -13.98 -36.76 9.41
CA PRO A 347 -14.55 -36.09 8.23
C PRO A 347 -13.86 -34.77 7.85
N ASN A 348 -12.89 -34.30 8.65
CA ASN A 348 -12.13 -33.06 8.49
C ASN A 348 -10.62 -33.29 8.25
N GLU A 349 -10.23 -34.47 7.75
CA GLU A 349 -8.83 -34.86 7.71
C GLU A 349 -8.03 -34.54 6.46
N MET A 350 -6.74 -34.38 6.74
CA MET A 350 -5.70 -33.88 5.88
C MET A 350 -4.43 -34.71 6.18
N GLY A 351 -4.20 -35.76 5.37
CA GLY A 351 -3.27 -36.85 5.70
C GLY A 351 -1.79 -36.49 5.67
N GLU A 352 -1.06 -36.94 6.69
CA GLU A 352 0.25 -37.61 6.66
C GLU A 352 0.68 -37.86 8.12
N LYS A 353 0.88 -39.12 8.53
CA LYS A 353 1.22 -39.45 9.92
C LYS A 353 2.73 -39.42 10.13
N SER A 354 3.22 -38.71 11.15
CA SER A 354 4.55 -38.92 11.74
C SER A 354 4.44 -39.76 13.00
N ASP A 355 5.31 -40.76 13.17
CA ASP A 355 5.43 -41.56 14.40
C ASP A 355 6.20 -40.83 15.53
N LYS A 356 6.46 -39.52 15.36
CA LYS A 356 7.15 -38.67 16.35
C LYS A 356 6.21 -37.57 16.85
N ASP A 357 5.23 -38.01 17.62
CA ASP A 357 4.26 -37.19 18.34
C ASP A 357 4.94 -36.50 19.55
N SER A 358 5.85 -35.57 19.27
CA SER A 358 6.25 -34.56 20.26
C SER A 358 5.33 -33.36 20.09
N ALA A 359 4.92 -32.75 21.21
CA ALA A 359 4.06 -31.57 21.32
C ALA A 359 4.68 -30.31 20.68
N GLN A 360 5.03 -30.37 19.39
CA GLN A 360 5.65 -29.32 18.62
C GLN A 360 4.61 -28.57 17.81
N VAL A 361 4.88 -27.29 17.63
CA VAL A 361 4.10 -26.36 16.82
C VAL A 361 4.42 -26.67 15.37
N GLU A 362 3.48 -27.25 14.64
CA GLU A 362 3.61 -27.55 13.21
C GLU A 362 2.80 -26.53 12.40
N SER A 363 3.24 -26.21 11.18
CA SER A 363 2.47 -25.40 10.25
C SER A 363 1.77 -26.27 9.21
N PHE A 364 0.70 -25.75 8.61
CA PHE A 364 -0.05 -26.44 7.58
C PHE A 364 -0.46 -25.50 6.45
N VAL A 365 -0.77 -26.12 5.31
CA VAL A 365 -1.45 -25.48 4.18
C VAL A 365 -2.57 -26.41 3.73
N ALA A 366 -3.80 -25.92 3.72
CA ALA A 366 -5.02 -26.64 3.38
C ALA A 366 -5.74 -25.96 2.21
N THR A 367 -6.29 -26.73 1.27
CA THR A 367 -7.03 -26.19 0.14
C THR A 367 -8.45 -26.73 0.05
N PHE A 368 -9.34 -25.89 -0.47
CA PHE A 368 -10.76 -26.15 -0.63
C PHE A 368 -11.21 -25.70 -2.02
N SER A 369 -12.15 -26.43 -2.61
CA SER A 369 -12.87 -25.96 -3.80
C SER A 369 -13.68 -24.70 -3.51
N ALA A 370 -14.13 -24.00 -4.56
CA ALA A 370 -15.02 -22.84 -4.44
C ALA A 370 -16.30 -23.08 -3.61
N SER A 371 -16.75 -24.33 -3.50
CA SER A 371 -17.89 -24.77 -2.67
C SER A 371 -17.51 -25.17 -1.24
N GLY A 372 -16.25 -25.04 -0.84
CA GLY A 372 -15.75 -25.41 0.49
C GLY A 372 -15.55 -26.91 0.68
N THR A 373 -15.42 -27.69 -0.40
CA THR A 373 -15.03 -29.12 -0.31
C THR A 373 -13.51 -29.20 -0.22
N PRO A 374 -12.93 -29.90 0.77
CA PRO A 374 -11.47 -30.08 0.87
C PRO A 374 -10.88 -30.69 -0.40
N LEU A 375 -9.69 -30.23 -0.81
CA LEU A 375 -8.96 -30.71 -1.97
C LEU A 375 -7.69 -31.47 -1.56
N TRP A 376 -6.73 -30.78 -0.95
CA TRP A 376 -5.49 -31.36 -0.45
C TRP A 376 -4.88 -30.53 0.67
N THR A 377 -3.91 -31.12 1.36
CA THR A 377 -3.18 -30.45 2.45
C THR A 377 -1.73 -30.87 2.46
N ARG A 378 -0.87 -29.98 2.97
CA ARG A 378 0.52 -30.27 3.28
C ARG A 378 0.86 -29.79 4.68
N ARG A 379 1.72 -30.56 5.33
CA ARG A 379 2.39 -30.17 6.57
C ARG A 379 3.68 -29.44 6.22
N VAL A 380 4.00 -28.44 7.02
CA VAL A 380 5.26 -27.70 7.03
C VAL A 380 5.82 -27.89 8.44
N TYR A 381 6.80 -28.76 8.58
CA TYR A 381 7.20 -29.27 9.89
C TYR A 381 8.71 -29.46 10.02
N GLY A 382 9.20 -29.60 11.23
CA GLY A 382 10.62 -29.80 11.53
C GLY A 382 10.80 -30.08 13.01
N PRO A 383 12.04 -30.32 13.46
CA PRO A 383 12.31 -30.66 14.85
C PRO A 383 12.28 -29.46 15.80
N ASP A 384 12.20 -28.22 15.29
CA ASP A 384 12.10 -26.98 16.07
C ASP A 384 10.92 -26.13 15.57
N HIS A 385 10.99 -24.79 15.58
CA HIS A 385 9.84 -23.95 15.20
C HIS A 385 9.74 -23.77 13.67
N GLN A 386 8.53 -23.85 13.11
CA GLN A 386 8.19 -23.50 11.73
C GLN A 386 6.86 -22.76 11.68
N LEU A 387 6.83 -21.65 10.94
CA LEU A 387 5.66 -20.79 10.80
C LEU A 387 5.45 -20.49 9.32
N VAL A 388 4.27 -20.79 8.80
CA VAL A 388 3.80 -20.25 7.52
C VAL A 388 3.09 -18.94 7.82
N GLU A 389 3.58 -17.84 7.27
CA GLU A 389 3.09 -16.48 7.57
C GLU A 389 2.18 -15.97 6.45
N SER A 390 2.50 -16.30 5.19
CA SER A 390 1.76 -15.77 4.05
C SER A 390 1.68 -16.78 2.90
N ILE A 391 0.56 -16.77 2.20
CA ILE A 391 0.33 -17.56 0.99
C ILE A 391 -0.29 -16.70 -0.12
N ALA A 392 0.03 -16.99 -1.37
CA ALA A 392 -0.65 -16.40 -2.53
C ALA A 392 -0.63 -17.34 -3.73
N TYR A 393 -1.55 -17.14 -4.66
CA TYR A 393 -1.54 -17.88 -5.93
C TYR A 393 -0.83 -17.09 -7.02
N ASP A 394 -0.11 -17.80 -7.90
CA ASP A 394 0.28 -17.26 -9.19
C ASP A 394 -0.83 -17.43 -10.24
N SER A 395 -0.64 -16.84 -11.43
CA SER A 395 -1.63 -16.86 -12.51
C SER A 395 -1.92 -18.25 -13.08
N LEU A 396 -1.06 -19.23 -12.77
CA LEU A 396 -1.17 -20.63 -13.20
C LEU A 396 -1.85 -21.52 -12.15
N GLY A 397 -2.21 -20.97 -10.99
CA GLY A 397 -2.82 -21.71 -9.88
C GLY A 397 -1.81 -22.46 -9.01
N ASN A 398 -0.52 -22.15 -9.11
CA ASN A 398 0.47 -22.63 -8.15
C ASN A 398 0.38 -21.80 -6.88
N LEU A 399 0.50 -22.46 -5.73
CA LEU A 399 0.46 -21.82 -4.42
C LEU A 399 1.88 -21.49 -3.96
N LEU A 400 2.14 -20.20 -3.73
CA LEU A 400 3.33 -19.72 -3.05
C LEU A 400 3.11 -19.72 -1.55
N VAL A 401 4.13 -20.14 -0.82
CA VAL A 401 4.12 -20.25 0.64
C VAL A 401 5.40 -19.65 1.18
N ALA A 402 5.30 -18.64 2.04
CA ALA A 402 6.46 -18.04 2.70
C ALA A 402 6.29 -18.03 4.21
N GLY A 403 7.42 -18.10 4.90
CA GLY A 403 7.43 -18.18 6.36
C GLY A 403 8.84 -18.30 6.91
N GLN A 404 8.95 -18.71 8.16
CA GLN A 404 10.20 -18.81 8.89
C GLN A 404 10.36 -20.18 9.55
N PHE A 405 11.61 -20.62 9.72
CA PHE A 405 11.97 -21.88 10.36
C PHE A 405 13.34 -21.77 11.04
N GLN A 406 13.64 -22.64 12.00
CA GLN A 406 14.97 -22.64 12.64
C GLN A 406 15.88 -23.71 12.03
N THR A 407 15.86 -24.93 12.56
CA THR A 407 16.91 -25.92 12.26
C THR A 407 16.66 -26.72 10.99
N GLN A 408 15.46 -27.24 10.80
CA GLN A 408 15.08 -27.98 9.58
C GLN A 408 13.63 -27.70 9.23
N LEU A 409 13.34 -27.70 7.93
CA LEU A 409 11.99 -27.57 7.38
C LEU A 409 11.74 -28.71 6.40
N HIS A 410 10.68 -29.45 6.63
CA HIS A 410 10.15 -30.47 5.74
C HIS A 410 8.85 -29.99 5.11
N LEU A 411 8.74 -30.21 3.80
CA LEU A 411 7.53 -30.00 3.03
C LEU A 411 7.40 -31.14 2.00
N GLY A 412 6.60 -32.14 2.33
CA GLY A 412 6.62 -33.42 1.61
C GLY A 412 8.01 -34.08 1.67
N ASP A 413 8.53 -34.53 0.52
CA ASP A 413 9.88 -35.13 0.41
C ASP A 413 11.02 -34.07 0.40
N ALA A 414 10.69 -32.77 0.32
CA ALA A 414 11.68 -31.71 0.32
C ALA A 414 12.15 -31.38 1.74
N LEU A 415 13.44 -31.06 1.89
CA LEU A 415 14.10 -30.69 3.15
C LEU A 415 14.96 -29.44 2.93
N LEU A 416 14.82 -28.46 3.82
CA LEU A 416 15.80 -27.39 4.03
C LEU A 416 16.46 -27.55 5.39
N ASP A 417 17.77 -27.31 5.42
CA ASP A 417 18.55 -27.18 6.65
C ASP A 417 18.80 -25.69 6.92
N GLY A 418 18.52 -25.26 8.15
CA GLY A 418 18.92 -23.95 8.67
C GLY A 418 20.43 -23.90 8.89
N ALA A 419 21.00 -22.71 8.93
CA ALA A 419 22.44 -22.59 9.20
C ALA A 419 22.77 -22.84 10.67
N ASP A 420 21.88 -22.42 11.57
CA ASP A 420 22.10 -22.37 13.00
C ASP A 420 20.78 -22.49 13.80
N LEU A 421 20.63 -21.75 14.90
CA LEU A 421 19.45 -21.76 15.77
C LEU A 421 18.59 -20.50 15.61
N ASP A 422 19.04 -19.55 14.80
CA ASP A 422 18.29 -18.34 14.48
C ASP A 422 17.14 -18.72 13.52
N PHE A 423 16.12 -17.88 13.43
CA PHE A 423 15.07 -18.07 12.44
C PHE A 423 15.59 -17.69 11.05
N ASP A 424 15.52 -18.62 10.11
CA ASP A 424 15.72 -18.42 8.69
C ASP A 424 14.36 -18.27 7.96
N GLY A 425 14.34 -17.49 6.89
CA GLY A 425 13.18 -17.40 6.00
C GLY A 425 13.13 -18.53 4.97
N PHE A 426 11.93 -18.93 4.55
CA PHE A 426 11.74 -19.83 3.43
C PHE A 426 10.68 -19.33 2.44
N LEU A 427 10.84 -19.75 1.18
CA LEU A 427 9.87 -19.60 0.12
C LEU A 427 9.68 -20.95 -0.59
N ALA A 428 8.43 -21.37 -0.75
CA ALA A 428 8.07 -22.56 -1.49
C ALA A 428 7.06 -22.23 -2.59
N LYS A 429 7.10 -23.01 -3.67
CA LYS A 429 6.05 -23.04 -4.70
C LYS A 429 5.51 -24.44 -4.81
N LEU A 430 4.21 -24.57 -4.61
CA LEU A 430 3.47 -25.82 -4.74
C LEU A 430 2.62 -25.77 -5.99
N GLY A 431 2.63 -26.84 -6.78
CA GLY A 431 1.71 -26.97 -7.91
C GLY A 431 0.27 -27.17 -7.46
N PRO A 432 -0.70 -27.17 -8.40
CA PRO A 432 -2.13 -27.18 -8.07
C PRO A 432 -2.60 -28.42 -7.30
N LEU A 433 -1.82 -29.51 -7.28
CA LEU A 433 -2.10 -30.74 -6.53
C LEU A 433 -1.25 -30.85 -5.24
N GLY A 434 -0.56 -29.78 -4.86
CA GLY A 434 0.31 -29.68 -3.68
C GLY A 434 1.68 -30.33 -3.86
N GLU A 435 2.11 -30.60 -5.08
CA GLU A 435 3.47 -31.06 -5.38
C GLU A 435 4.49 -29.93 -5.19
N VAL A 436 5.63 -30.20 -4.56
CA VAL A 436 6.67 -29.18 -4.37
C VAL A 436 7.41 -28.94 -5.69
N MET A 437 7.30 -27.72 -6.22
CA MET A 437 8.03 -27.29 -7.42
C MET A 437 9.41 -26.74 -7.06
N PHE A 438 9.47 -25.88 -6.04
CA PHE A 438 10.71 -25.46 -5.42
C PHE A 438 10.49 -25.17 -3.93
N LEU A 439 11.59 -25.22 -3.18
CA LEU A 439 11.67 -24.84 -1.79
C LEU A 439 13.06 -24.22 -1.57
N GLU A 440 13.11 -22.96 -1.16
CA GLU A 440 14.33 -22.18 -0.99
C GLU A 440 14.37 -21.52 0.39
N ARG A 441 15.58 -21.47 0.95
CA ARG A 441 15.90 -20.72 2.17
C ARG A 441 16.45 -19.33 1.78
N PHE A 442 16.16 -18.34 2.60
CA PHE A 442 16.88 -17.07 2.64
C PHE A 442 17.13 -16.65 4.09
N GLY A 443 18.15 -15.83 4.29
CA GLY A 443 18.66 -15.54 5.63
C GLY A 443 20.09 -16.04 5.85
N ALA A 444 20.76 -15.53 6.88
CA ALA A 444 22.10 -15.98 7.25
C ALA A 444 22.35 -15.94 8.76
N GLU A 445 23.14 -14.98 9.29
CA GLU A 445 23.32 -14.81 10.73
C GLU A 445 22.27 -13.83 11.27
N GLY A 446 21.57 -14.21 12.35
CA GLY A 446 20.50 -13.41 12.95
C GLY A 446 19.11 -13.84 12.49
N ASP A 447 18.08 -13.43 13.24
CA ASP A 447 16.70 -13.82 12.96
C ASP A 447 16.10 -13.09 11.74
N GLU A 448 15.56 -13.84 10.80
CA GLU A 448 14.63 -13.40 9.76
C GLU A 448 13.17 -13.70 10.12
N THR A 449 12.36 -12.64 10.19
CA THR A 449 10.92 -12.74 10.32
C THR A 449 10.25 -12.39 8.99
N VAL A 450 9.65 -13.38 8.33
CA VAL A 450 8.82 -13.16 7.15
C VAL A 450 7.45 -12.65 7.59
N ALA A 451 6.93 -11.62 6.93
CA ALA A 451 5.63 -11.05 7.26
C ALA A 451 4.59 -11.31 6.17
N ALA A 452 4.93 -11.03 4.91
CA ALA A 452 3.98 -11.11 3.82
C ALA A 452 4.64 -11.41 2.47
N LEU A 453 3.87 -12.02 1.56
CA LEU A 453 4.23 -12.19 0.16
C LEU A 453 3.11 -11.70 -0.76
N ALA A 454 3.46 -11.20 -1.94
CA ALA A 454 2.51 -10.90 -3.00
C ALA A 454 3.09 -11.22 -4.38
N VAL A 455 2.21 -11.33 -5.37
CA VAL A 455 2.55 -11.71 -6.75
C VAL A 455 2.17 -10.60 -7.70
N ASP A 456 3.06 -10.21 -8.60
CA ASP A 456 2.79 -9.21 -9.63
C ASP A 456 2.16 -9.80 -10.90
N SER A 457 1.78 -8.97 -11.86
CA SER A 457 1.10 -9.41 -13.08
C SER A 457 1.95 -10.31 -14.00
N GLN A 458 3.24 -10.47 -13.70
CA GLN A 458 4.20 -11.30 -14.43
C GLN A 458 4.59 -12.56 -13.64
N ASP A 459 3.85 -12.89 -12.58
CA ASP A 459 4.13 -13.99 -11.64
C ASP A 459 5.46 -13.84 -10.87
N ASN A 460 6.01 -12.62 -10.80
CA ASN A 460 7.13 -12.37 -9.91
C ASN A 460 6.63 -12.28 -8.46
N ILE A 461 7.45 -12.79 -7.55
CA ILE A 461 7.16 -12.92 -6.13
C ILE A 461 7.84 -11.77 -5.41
N VAL A 462 7.12 -11.07 -4.54
CA VAL A 462 7.71 -10.09 -3.63
C VAL A 462 7.48 -10.53 -2.20
N VAL A 463 8.55 -10.61 -1.41
CA VAL A 463 8.50 -11.03 0.01
C VAL A 463 9.09 -9.91 0.87
N THR A 464 8.50 -9.69 2.03
CA THR A 464 8.95 -8.68 2.99
C THR A 464 8.84 -9.16 4.43
N GLY A 465 9.50 -8.44 5.33
CA GLY A 465 9.50 -8.74 6.75
C GLY A 465 10.53 -7.92 7.51
N ALA A 466 11.14 -8.53 8.52
CA ALA A 466 12.24 -7.97 9.29
C ALA A 466 13.42 -8.94 9.33
N PHE A 467 14.63 -8.42 9.48
CA PHE A 467 15.84 -9.23 9.65
C PHE A 467 16.79 -8.60 10.66
N ALA A 468 17.48 -9.43 11.43
CA ALA A 468 18.62 -9.05 12.25
C ALA A 468 19.90 -9.59 11.61
N GLY A 469 21.04 -8.97 11.90
CA GLY A 469 22.31 -9.46 11.38
C GLY A 469 22.41 -9.36 9.84
N SER A 470 22.89 -10.40 9.18
CA SER A 470 23.09 -10.43 7.73
C SER A 470 21.99 -11.22 7.05
N PHE A 471 21.39 -10.65 6.01
CA PHE A 471 20.38 -11.33 5.20
C PHE A 471 20.95 -11.67 3.82
N GLU A 472 20.80 -12.92 3.39
CA GLU A 472 21.26 -13.40 2.09
C GLU A 472 20.15 -14.07 1.28
N ILE A 473 20.07 -13.75 -0.01
CA ILE A 473 19.18 -14.41 -0.97
C ILE A 473 19.76 -14.27 -2.38
N GLY A 474 19.68 -15.33 -3.20
CA GLY A 474 20.11 -15.27 -4.60
C GLY A 474 21.56 -14.79 -4.82
N GLY A 475 22.45 -14.98 -3.84
CA GLY A 475 23.84 -14.50 -3.88
C GLY A 475 24.03 -13.00 -3.61
N SER A 476 22.97 -12.27 -3.27
CA SER A 476 23.03 -10.89 -2.78
C SER A 476 22.90 -10.86 -1.26
N SER A 477 23.52 -9.86 -0.62
CA SER A 477 23.45 -9.69 0.82
C SER A 477 23.23 -8.24 1.27
N ILE A 478 22.55 -8.09 2.39
CA ILE A 478 22.35 -6.83 3.12
C ILE A 478 22.64 -7.05 4.60
N MET A 479 22.86 -5.97 5.35
CA MET A 479 23.22 -6.01 6.77
C MET A 479 22.31 -5.07 7.54
N SER A 480 21.71 -5.55 8.64
CA SER A 480 20.93 -4.72 9.55
C SER A 480 21.87 -3.74 10.27
N GLN A 481 21.39 -2.52 10.46
CA GLN A 481 22.12 -1.45 11.16
C GLN A 481 21.84 -1.42 12.66
N GLY A 482 21.02 -2.34 13.17
CA GLY A 482 20.48 -2.28 14.51
C GLY A 482 19.97 -3.61 15.02
N LEU A 483 18.78 -3.56 15.63
CA LEU A 483 18.16 -4.73 16.22
C LEU A 483 17.44 -5.56 15.16
N THR A 484 16.56 -4.92 14.39
CA THR A 484 15.86 -5.54 13.25
C THR A 484 15.56 -4.45 12.22
N ASP A 485 15.81 -4.73 10.95
CA ASP A 485 15.56 -3.80 9.84
C ASP A 485 14.55 -4.42 8.86
N VAL A 486 13.91 -3.60 8.02
CA VAL A 486 12.99 -4.08 6.98
C VAL A 486 13.77 -4.66 5.81
N PHE A 487 13.37 -5.82 5.29
CA PHE A 487 13.79 -6.28 3.97
C PHE A 487 12.62 -6.29 2.97
N VAL A 488 12.92 -6.04 1.69
CA VAL A 488 11.99 -6.26 0.57
C VAL A 488 12.79 -6.93 -0.55
N ALA A 489 12.37 -8.12 -0.96
CA ALA A 489 13.00 -8.89 -2.03
C ALA A 489 11.99 -9.17 -3.14
N LYS A 490 12.37 -8.92 -4.39
CA LYS A 490 11.62 -9.35 -5.57
C LYS A 490 12.36 -10.47 -6.29
N ILE A 491 11.65 -11.54 -6.56
CA ILE A 491 12.12 -12.78 -7.17
C ILE A 491 11.28 -13.02 -8.40
N ASP A 492 11.89 -13.39 -9.53
CA ASP A 492 11.13 -13.65 -10.74
C ASP A 492 10.34 -14.98 -10.66
N ALA A 493 9.44 -15.21 -11.62
CA ALA A 493 8.62 -16.42 -11.66
C ALA A 493 9.43 -17.74 -11.74
N ALA A 494 10.73 -17.66 -12.09
CA ALA A 494 11.65 -18.79 -12.15
C ALA A 494 12.44 -19.00 -10.85
N GLY A 495 12.23 -18.17 -9.82
CA GLY A 495 12.93 -18.24 -8.53
C GLY A 495 14.24 -17.45 -8.50
N VAL A 496 14.54 -16.61 -9.51
CA VAL A 496 15.78 -15.83 -9.54
C VAL A 496 15.56 -14.45 -8.92
N LEU A 497 16.42 -14.05 -7.97
CA LEU A 497 16.37 -12.72 -7.37
C LEU A 497 16.51 -11.62 -8.45
N SER A 498 15.53 -10.72 -8.49
CA SER A 498 15.54 -9.51 -9.33
C SER A 498 16.21 -8.34 -8.63
N TRP A 499 15.79 -8.04 -7.38
CA TRP A 499 16.39 -7.00 -6.55
C TRP A 499 16.10 -7.25 -5.07
N LEU A 500 16.93 -6.65 -4.21
CA LEU A 500 16.87 -6.74 -2.75
C LEU A 500 17.13 -5.37 -2.13
N HIS A 501 16.30 -4.97 -1.17
CA HIS A 501 16.45 -3.75 -0.40
C HIS A 501 16.37 -4.01 1.11
N GLY A 502 17.17 -3.28 1.87
CA GLY A 502 17.14 -3.22 3.33
C GLY A 502 16.94 -1.79 3.82
N TYR A 503 16.07 -1.58 4.81
CA TYR A 503 15.76 -0.26 5.36
C TYR A 503 15.73 -0.30 6.89
N GLY A 504 16.57 0.50 7.53
CA GLY A 504 16.58 0.59 8.98
C GLY A 504 17.65 1.53 9.52
N ASP A 505 17.69 1.60 10.85
CA ASP A 505 18.74 2.27 11.63
C ASP A 505 19.14 1.39 12.83
N THR A 506 19.64 1.97 13.91
CA THR A 506 20.03 1.21 15.12
C THR A 506 18.86 0.65 15.96
N ALA A 507 17.62 1.10 15.71
CA ALA A 507 16.43 0.71 16.44
C ALA A 507 15.71 -0.50 15.79
N HIS A 508 14.43 -0.69 16.10
CA HIS A 508 13.60 -1.75 15.51
C HIS A 508 12.74 -1.19 14.38
N GLN A 509 12.82 -1.81 13.21
CA GLN A 509 11.94 -1.63 12.08
C GLN A 509 11.48 -2.97 11.53
N ARG A 510 10.24 -3.01 11.03
CA ARG A 510 9.67 -4.21 10.40
C ARG A 510 8.59 -3.86 9.41
N ALA A 511 8.56 -4.58 8.29
CA ALA A 511 7.37 -4.65 7.45
C ALA A 511 6.37 -5.63 8.06
N ARG A 512 5.09 -5.43 7.72
CA ARG A 512 3.97 -6.26 8.18
C ARG A 512 3.13 -6.81 7.04
N ASP A 513 2.97 -6.03 5.98
CA ASP A 513 2.13 -6.43 4.84
C ASP A 513 2.62 -5.77 3.55
N ILE A 514 2.23 -6.36 2.43
CA ILE A 514 2.63 -5.97 1.08
C ILE A 514 1.46 -6.08 0.10
N ALA A 515 1.31 -5.06 -0.75
CA ALA A 515 0.34 -5.07 -1.85
C ALA A 515 1.02 -4.73 -3.17
N ILE A 516 0.51 -5.32 -4.25
CA ILE A 516 0.91 -4.98 -5.63
C ILE A 516 -0.19 -4.15 -6.27
N THR A 517 0.17 -2.99 -6.80
CA THR A 517 -0.80 -2.15 -7.53
C THR A 517 -1.01 -2.66 -8.96
N PRO A 518 -2.07 -2.22 -9.66
CA PRO A 518 -2.28 -2.53 -11.08
C PRO A 518 -1.14 -2.10 -12.03
N LEU A 519 -0.16 -1.32 -11.56
CA LEU A 519 1.04 -0.92 -12.29
C LEU A 519 2.28 -1.77 -11.92
N ASP A 520 2.09 -2.90 -11.23
CA ASP A 520 3.16 -3.73 -10.64
C ASP A 520 4.07 -2.96 -9.67
N HIS A 521 3.57 -1.89 -9.06
CA HIS A 521 4.29 -1.19 -7.98
C HIS A 521 4.09 -1.94 -6.67
N VAL A 522 5.14 -2.00 -5.88
CA VAL A 522 5.15 -2.68 -4.57
C VAL A 522 4.84 -1.65 -3.50
N VAL A 523 3.86 -1.92 -2.65
CA VAL A 523 3.55 -1.09 -1.49
C VAL A 523 3.77 -1.92 -0.24
N VAL A 524 4.60 -1.43 0.67
CA VAL A 524 4.94 -2.07 1.93
C VAL A 524 4.44 -1.18 3.07
N VAL A 525 3.79 -1.79 4.05
CA VAL A 525 3.41 -1.14 5.31
C VAL A 525 4.11 -1.82 6.48
N GLY A 526 4.36 -1.08 7.53
CA GLY A 526 4.95 -1.63 8.75
C GLY A 526 5.01 -0.61 9.87
N ASP A 527 5.84 -0.89 10.87
CA ASP A 527 6.11 0.01 11.98
C ASP A 527 7.60 0.15 12.27
N PHE A 528 8.00 1.33 12.76
CA PHE A 528 9.39 1.65 13.02
C PHE A 528 9.58 2.50 14.30
N LEU A 529 10.68 2.24 15.00
CA LEU A 529 11.28 3.10 16.00
C LEU A 529 12.52 3.79 15.41
N GLY A 530 12.96 4.89 16.01
CA GLY A 530 14.14 5.63 15.55
C GLY A 530 13.86 6.41 14.27
N ALA A 531 14.86 6.48 13.38
CA ALA A 531 14.73 7.07 12.05
C ALA A 531 14.77 5.96 10.99
N ILE A 532 14.06 6.15 9.88
CA ILE A 532 14.13 5.23 8.74
C ILE A 532 14.27 6.01 7.44
N ASN A 533 15.22 5.61 6.60
CA ASN A 533 15.38 6.14 5.25
C ASN A 533 14.93 5.08 4.24
N LEU A 534 13.78 5.32 3.63
CA LEU A 534 13.15 4.42 2.66
C LEU A 534 13.52 4.75 1.19
N GLY A 535 14.53 5.59 0.97
CA GLY A 535 14.96 6.09 -0.35
C GLY A 535 14.57 7.55 -0.62
N GLY A 536 13.67 8.12 0.18
CA GLY A 536 13.27 9.53 0.16
C GLY A 536 13.88 10.36 1.31
N ALA A 537 13.14 11.37 1.77
CA ALA A 537 13.49 12.06 3.02
C ALA A 537 13.37 11.08 4.21
N PRO A 538 14.29 11.11 5.18
CA PRO A 538 14.17 10.30 6.39
C PRO A 538 12.86 10.57 7.14
N LEU A 539 12.27 9.51 7.67
CA LEU A 539 11.09 9.57 8.55
C LEU A 539 11.54 9.31 9.98
N ASP A 540 11.00 10.07 10.93
CA ASP A 540 11.36 9.97 12.35
C ASP A 540 10.18 9.48 13.19
N ALA A 541 10.44 8.51 14.06
CA ALA A 541 9.50 8.04 15.07
C ALA A 541 9.75 8.77 16.39
N VAL A 542 8.89 9.75 16.68
CA VAL A 542 8.90 10.49 17.94
C VAL A 542 7.79 9.96 18.84
N ASP A 543 8.14 9.63 20.10
CA ASP A 543 7.19 9.18 21.12
C ASP A 543 6.40 7.91 20.71
N GLY A 544 7.10 6.78 20.59
CA GLY A 544 6.51 5.48 20.24
C GLY A 544 6.84 5.01 18.82
N SER A 545 6.41 3.80 18.48
CA SER A 545 6.57 3.26 17.12
C SER A 545 5.61 3.96 16.15
N LYS A 546 6.05 4.25 14.93
CA LYS A 546 5.19 4.89 13.91
C LYS A 546 4.91 3.93 12.76
N ALA A 547 3.70 3.98 12.24
CA ALA A 547 3.36 3.28 11.01
C ALA A 547 4.01 4.00 9.82
N PHE A 548 4.60 3.25 8.89
CA PHE A 548 5.11 3.79 7.63
C PHE A 548 4.39 3.14 6.44
N VAL A 549 4.39 3.85 5.31
CA VAL A 549 4.03 3.32 4.00
C VAL A 549 5.19 3.63 3.06
N LEU A 550 5.66 2.59 2.36
CA LEU A 550 6.67 2.67 1.32
C LEU A 550 6.05 2.20 0.01
N LYS A 551 6.10 3.05 -1.02
CA LYS A 551 5.81 2.62 -2.40
C LYS A 551 7.10 2.55 -3.20
N LEU A 552 7.37 1.38 -3.76
CA LEU A 552 8.42 1.13 -4.73
C LEU A 552 7.78 0.89 -6.09
N ARG A 553 8.49 1.25 -7.15
CA ARG A 553 8.13 0.82 -8.51
C ARG A 553 8.42 -0.68 -8.68
N GLY A 554 7.93 -1.27 -9.76
CA GLY A 554 8.20 -2.68 -10.08
C GLY A 554 9.68 -3.02 -10.28
N ASP A 555 10.51 -2.02 -10.54
CA ASP A 555 11.97 -2.12 -10.66
C ASP A 555 12.73 -1.87 -9.34
N GLY A 556 12.03 -1.74 -8.21
CA GLY A 556 12.60 -1.59 -6.87
C GLY A 556 12.94 -0.15 -6.47
N HIS A 557 12.92 0.80 -7.41
CA HIS A 557 13.19 2.19 -7.06
C HIS A 557 12.06 2.82 -6.23
N HIS A 558 12.45 3.58 -5.20
CA HIS A 558 11.54 4.38 -4.39
C HIS A 558 10.66 5.29 -5.25
N ALA A 559 9.36 5.25 -5.00
CA ALA A 559 8.39 6.15 -5.61
C ALA A 559 7.99 7.25 -4.62
N TRP A 560 7.51 6.86 -3.45
CA TRP A 560 7.24 7.77 -2.33
C TRP A 560 7.19 6.97 -1.02
N SER A 561 7.34 7.68 0.09
CA SER A 561 7.17 7.11 1.43
C SER A 561 6.59 8.15 2.38
N THR A 562 5.79 7.71 3.34
CA THR A 562 5.22 8.56 4.39
C THR A 562 5.09 7.78 5.70
N SER A 563 4.85 8.49 6.79
CA SER A 563 4.52 7.90 8.09
C SER A 563 3.35 8.61 8.74
N LEU A 564 2.70 7.93 9.68
CA LEU A 564 1.72 8.56 10.56
C LEU A 564 2.44 9.37 11.64
N GLY A 565 2.05 10.62 11.80
CA GLY A 565 2.49 11.47 12.90
C GLY A 565 1.68 11.24 14.17
N GLY A 566 1.86 12.10 15.16
CA GLY A 566 1.13 12.07 16.43
C GLY A 566 1.93 11.47 17.59
N SER A 567 1.25 11.22 18.71
CA SER A 567 1.82 10.70 19.95
C SER A 567 1.48 9.23 20.15
N GLY A 568 2.23 8.52 21.01
CA GLY A 568 1.99 7.09 21.22
C GLY A 568 2.36 6.23 20.02
N SER A 569 1.93 4.96 20.03
CA SER A 569 2.34 4.00 19.01
C SER A 569 1.28 3.82 17.93
N GLN A 570 1.71 3.77 16.67
CA GLN A 570 0.91 3.46 15.50
C GLN A 570 1.45 2.19 14.84
N ILE A 571 0.58 1.24 14.54
CA ILE A 571 0.90 -0.04 13.90
C ILE A 571 0.20 -0.05 12.54
N GLY A 572 0.97 -0.03 11.45
CA GLY A 572 0.45 -0.25 10.11
C GLY A 572 0.39 -1.76 9.83
N ALA A 573 -0.76 -2.37 10.08
CA ALA A 573 -0.91 -3.83 10.08
C ALA A 573 -1.06 -4.41 8.67
N THR A 574 -1.75 -3.68 7.79
CA THR A 574 -2.17 -4.20 6.48
C THR A 574 -2.27 -3.10 5.44
N VAL A 575 -2.08 -3.46 4.17
CA VAL A 575 -2.22 -2.57 3.03
C VAL A 575 -2.90 -3.28 1.85
N ALA A 576 -3.78 -2.57 1.16
CA ALA A 576 -4.43 -3.05 -0.06
C ALA A 576 -4.34 -1.99 -1.17
N ALA A 577 -4.07 -2.42 -2.40
CA ALA A 577 -4.03 -1.54 -3.55
C ALA A 577 -5.45 -1.30 -4.11
N THR A 578 -5.75 -0.07 -4.49
CA THR A 578 -7.02 0.27 -5.15
C THR A 578 -6.91 0.13 -6.67
N PRO A 579 -8.04 -0.09 -7.40
CA PRO A 579 -8.02 -0.26 -8.85
C PRO A 579 -7.44 0.93 -9.64
N ASP A 580 -7.44 2.13 -9.08
CA ASP A 580 -6.85 3.34 -9.67
C ASP A 580 -5.34 3.50 -9.37
N GLY A 581 -4.75 2.56 -8.64
CA GLY A 581 -3.34 2.52 -8.26
C GLY A 581 -3.00 3.19 -6.93
N GLY A 582 -3.99 3.74 -6.23
CA GLY A 582 -3.89 4.20 -4.84
C GLY A 582 -3.77 3.03 -3.85
N VAL A 583 -3.83 3.35 -2.56
CA VAL A 583 -3.70 2.35 -1.50
C VAL A 583 -4.57 2.68 -0.30
N VAL A 584 -5.00 1.64 0.40
CA VAL A 584 -5.64 1.72 1.71
C VAL A 584 -4.73 1.01 2.70
N LEU A 585 -4.33 1.69 3.77
CA LEU A 585 -3.70 1.03 4.92
C LEU A 585 -4.65 1.01 6.11
N ALA A 586 -4.50 0.00 6.94
CA ALA A 586 -5.21 -0.08 8.19
C ALA A 586 -4.34 -0.69 9.29
N GLY A 587 -4.80 -0.56 10.52
CA GLY A 587 -4.10 -1.08 11.68
C GLY A 587 -4.68 -0.55 12.97
N ALA A 588 -3.81 -0.27 13.93
CA ALA A 588 -4.21 0.20 15.25
C ALA A 588 -3.25 1.23 15.85
N PHE A 589 -3.75 2.07 16.76
CA PHE A 589 -2.96 3.14 17.37
C PHE A 589 -3.33 3.41 18.83
N SER A 590 -2.38 3.92 19.59
CA SER A 590 -2.59 4.53 20.91
C SER A 590 -2.23 6.01 20.88
N GLY A 591 -2.80 6.81 21.78
CA GLY A 591 -2.55 8.24 21.81
C GLY A 591 -3.21 8.98 20.64
N THR A 592 -2.41 9.51 19.71
CA THR A 592 -2.95 10.22 18.54
C THR A 592 -2.24 9.79 17.26
N ALA A 593 -2.99 9.65 16.17
CA ALA A 593 -2.44 9.42 14.84
C ALA A 593 -2.76 10.62 13.93
N ILE A 594 -1.73 11.22 13.34
CA ILE A 594 -1.88 12.35 12.41
C ILE A 594 -1.67 11.83 11.00
N ALA A 595 -2.71 11.94 10.18
CA ALA A 595 -2.76 11.45 8.82
C ALA A 595 -3.21 12.59 7.89
N GLY A 596 -2.24 13.28 7.30
CA GLY A 596 -2.48 14.52 6.57
C GLY A 596 -2.90 15.65 7.50
N ASN A 597 -4.09 16.22 7.27
CA ASN A 597 -4.65 17.28 8.11
C ASN A 597 -5.58 16.75 9.23
N GLU A 598 -5.83 15.44 9.25
CA GLU A 598 -6.70 14.81 10.22
C GLU A 598 -5.91 14.32 11.44
N THR A 599 -6.48 14.51 12.64
CA THR A 599 -5.95 13.97 13.89
C THR A 599 -6.95 12.97 14.46
N LEU A 600 -6.56 11.70 14.47
CA LEU A 600 -7.31 10.63 15.12
C LEU A 600 -6.89 10.57 16.58
N VAL A 601 -7.87 10.45 17.48
CA VAL A 601 -7.65 10.41 18.92
C VAL A 601 -8.14 9.08 19.44
N ASN A 602 -7.31 8.44 20.26
CA ASN A 602 -7.63 7.17 20.89
C ASN A 602 -8.55 7.38 22.10
N GLU A 603 -9.61 6.60 22.22
CA GLU A 603 -10.57 6.59 23.34
C GLU A 603 -10.40 5.35 24.26
N GLY A 604 -9.77 4.28 23.76
CA GLY A 604 -9.50 3.05 24.51
C GLY A 604 -8.02 2.84 24.86
N ALA A 605 -7.63 1.57 24.97
CA ALA A 605 -6.22 1.19 25.12
C ALA A 605 -5.48 1.18 23.78
N LEU A 606 -6.20 0.84 22.70
CA LEU A 606 -5.68 0.77 21.34
C LEU A 606 -6.88 0.77 20.38
N ASP A 607 -6.94 1.71 19.45
CA ASP A 607 -8.07 1.82 18.54
C ASP A 607 -7.66 1.54 17.10
N ALA A 608 -8.60 1.08 16.28
CA ALA A 608 -8.34 0.79 14.89
C ALA A 608 -8.36 2.06 14.02
N PHE A 609 -7.62 2.05 12.92
CA PHE A 609 -7.71 3.08 11.89
C PHE A 609 -7.73 2.48 10.49
N ALA A 610 -8.31 3.20 9.54
CA ALA A 610 -8.18 2.98 8.11
C ALA A 610 -7.89 4.33 7.41
N ILE A 611 -6.98 4.33 6.45
CA ILE A 611 -6.54 5.54 5.73
C ILE A 611 -6.38 5.18 4.26
N ALA A 612 -6.90 6.04 3.37
CA ALA A 612 -6.67 5.93 1.93
C ALA A 612 -5.69 7.00 1.45
N LEU A 613 -4.79 6.59 0.55
CA LEU A 613 -3.85 7.47 -0.13
C LEU A 613 -3.96 7.33 -1.65
N THR A 614 -3.58 8.39 -2.32
CA THR A 614 -3.44 8.44 -3.79
C THR A 614 -2.35 7.49 -4.31
N ARG A 615 -2.32 7.35 -5.64
CA ARG A 615 -1.40 6.48 -6.38
C ARG A 615 0.00 7.06 -6.47
#